data_AF-A0A2G9MYS1-F1
#
_entry.id   AF-A0A2G9MYS1-F1
#
_cell.length_a   1.000
_cell.length_b   1.000
_cell.length_c   1.000
_cell.angle_alpha   90.00
_cell.angle_beta   90.00
_cell.angle_gamma   90.00
#
_symmetry.space_group_name_H-M   'P 1'
#
loop_
_entity.id
_entity.type
_entity.pdbx_description
1 polymer ?
#
loop_
_entity_poly.entity_id
_entity_poly.type
_entity_poly.pdbx_seq_one_letter_code
_entity_poly.pdbx_strand_id
1 'polypeptide(L)'
;MVQKKQEEAVPPKVSGLSLECKRLSSTREIFESLSSLSFLELLQEEDAVVAINVESRDIRRNPYLFSICYFRPLKIEIIYTYTAGMSPKKRRLDILRYLLNLLTLTSSRHEIDMRQAYQLLEDAISEMNEYVTSDYDKLYSVYDNMKNEITTMQKKLAELRGANALLSKENYDLKLVRDELQLKVSAAQAMSDDVLAAKIQEWVSEHDSEINITEFSKTFNVPETRVEQMLNRLVSEGYLSARQ
;
A
#
# COMPACT_ATOMS: atom_id res chain seq x y z
N MET A 1 -5.16 -28.58 -2.74
CA MET A 1 -5.33 -28.39 -1.28
C MET A 1 -3.96 -28.17 -0.67
N VAL A 2 -3.59 -26.91 -0.44
CA VAL A 2 -2.33 -26.56 0.23
C VAL A 2 -2.57 -26.68 1.72
N GLN A 3 -1.97 -27.70 2.35
CA GLN A 3 -1.96 -27.84 3.81
C GLN A 3 -1.28 -26.60 4.40
N LYS A 4 -2.06 -25.75 5.08
CA LYS A 4 -1.51 -24.75 6.00
C LYS A 4 -0.72 -25.51 7.05
N LYS A 5 0.62 -25.42 6.99
CA LYS A 5 1.50 -25.69 8.13
C LYS A 5 0.91 -24.96 9.33
N GLN A 6 0.46 -25.70 10.34
CA GLN A 6 0.18 -25.13 11.65
C GLN A 6 1.51 -24.55 12.14
N GLU A 7 1.62 -23.21 12.15
CA GLU A 7 2.71 -22.54 12.85
C GLU A 7 2.66 -23.01 14.30
N GLU A 8 3.67 -23.77 14.72
CA GLU A 8 3.85 -24.14 16.10
C GLU A 8 3.97 -22.84 16.91
N ALA A 9 2.97 -22.60 17.77
CA ALA A 9 2.96 -21.43 18.63
C ALA A 9 4.22 -21.44 19.51
N VAL A 10 5.07 -20.43 19.35
CA VAL A 10 6.28 -20.25 20.16
C VAL A 10 5.86 -20.20 21.64
N PRO A 11 6.46 -21.01 22.53
CA PRO A 11 6.07 -21.04 23.93
C PRO A 11 6.31 -19.67 24.60
N PRO A 12 5.44 -19.26 25.53
CA PRO A 12 5.56 -17.97 26.17
C PRO A 12 6.78 -17.96 27.09
N LYS A 13 7.46 -16.81 27.18
CA LYS A 13 8.60 -16.62 28.08
C LYS A 13 8.11 -16.20 29.46
N VAL A 14 8.82 -16.64 30.50
CA VAL A 14 8.48 -16.37 31.91
C VAL A 14 9.44 -15.31 32.46
N SER A 15 8.91 -14.40 33.28
CA SER A 15 9.67 -13.40 34.03
C SER A 15 9.02 -13.20 35.41
N GLY A 16 9.70 -12.51 36.33
CA GLY A 16 9.15 -12.24 37.65
C GLY A 16 9.70 -10.99 38.33
N LEU A 17 8.99 -10.54 39.35
CA LEU A 17 9.34 -9.42 40.23
C LEU A 17 9.08 -9.84 41.68
N SER A 18 9.87 -9.33 42.61
CA SER A 18 9.70 -9.59 44.04
C SER A 18 9.75 -8.29 44.81
N LEU A 19 8.98 -8.22 45.89
CA LEU A 19 8.93 -7.09 46.78
C LEU A 19 8.93 -7.58 48.23
N GLU A 20 9.85 -7.07 49.05
CA GLU A 20 9.92 -7.45 50.45
C GLU A 20 8.80 -6.81 51.27
N CYS A 21 8.17 -7.61 52.12
CA CYS A 21 7.06 -7.16 52.94
C CYS A 21 7.02 -7.88 54.28
N LYS A 22 6.16 -7.44 55.18
CA LYS A 22 5.83 -8.15 56.41
C LYS A 22 4.33 -8.33 56.50
N ARG A 23 3.88 -9.59 56.58
CA ARG A 23 2.47 -9.91 56.74
C ARG A 23 1.99 -9.53 58.16
N LEU A 24 0.92 -8.75 58.22
CA LEU A 24 0.31 -8.26 59.46
C LEU A 24 -0.93 -9.06 59.88
N SER A 25 -1.54 -9.80 58.95
CA SER A 25 -2.84 -10.46 59.11
C SER A 25 -2.80 -11.94 58.73
N SER A 26 -3.89 -12.66 59.01
CA SER A 26 -4.01 -14.06 58.65
C SER A 26 -4.15 -14.27 57.13
N THR A 27 -3.73 -15.45 56.64
CA THR A 27 -3.89 -15.84 55.22
C THR A 27 -5.35 -15.78 54.77
N ARG A 28 -6.29 -16.09 55.67
CA ARG A 28 -7.73 -16.03 55.42
C ARG A 28 -8.21 -14.60 55.11
N GLU A 29 -7.78 -13.61 55.88
CA GLU A 29 -8.17 -12.22 55.65
C GLU A 29 -7.64 -11.69 54.31
N ILE A 30 -6.41 -12.08 53.94
CA ILE A 30 -5.84 -11.75 52.63
C ILE A 30 -6.66 -12.39 51.51
N PHE A 31 -7.01 -13.67 51.66
CA PHE A 31 -7.85 -14.40 50.71
C PHE A 31 -9.21 -13.72 50.52
N GLU A 32 -9.92 -13.40 51.61
CA GLU A 32 -11.22 -12.73 51.59
C GLU A 32 -11.15 -11.37 50.86
N SER A 33 -10.03 -10.65 50.99
CA SER A 33 -9.84 -9.36 50.34
C SER A 33 -9.67 -9.47 48.84
N LEU A 34 -8.84 -10.42 48.42
CA LEU A 34 -8.58 -10.68 47.01
C LEU A 34 -9.80 -11.32 46.35
N SER A 35 -10.65 -12.01 47.11
CA SER A 35 -11.88 -12.65 46.59
C SER A 35 -12.91 -11.66 46.04
N SER A 36 -12.77 -10.37 46.36
CA SER A 36 -13.56 -9.30 45.74
C SER A 36 -13.30 -9.15 44.23
N LEU A 37 -12.18 -9.67 43.73
CA LEU A 37 -11.80 -9.60 42.32
C LEU A 37 -12.22 -10.89 41.60
N SER A 38 -13.31 -10.82 40.83
CA SER A 38 -13.91 -11.96 40.13
C SER A 38 -13.05 -12.58 39.02
N PHE A 39 -12.03 -11.86 38.54
CA PHE A 39 -11.12 -12.32 37.50
C PHE A 39 -9.90 -13.08 38.06
N LEU A 40 -9.80 -13.23 39.39
CA LEU A 40 -8.71 -13.96 40.03
C LEU A 40 -9.14 -15.36 40.45
N GLU A 41 -8.33 -16.34 40.07
CA GLU A 41 -8.36 -17.67 40.67
C GLU A 41 -7.45 -17.63 41.91
N LEU A 42 -8.02 -17.86 43.09
CA LEU A 42 -7.30 -17.81 44.36
C LEU A 42 -7.07 -19.22 44.90
N LEU A 43 -5.85 -19.50 45.33
CA LEU A 43 -5.46 -20.72 46.01
C LEU A 43 -4.80 -20.37 47.34
N GLN A 44 -5.08 -21.17 48.36
CA GLN A 44 -4.40 -21.07 49.64
C GLN A 44 -3.41 -22.21 49.76
N GLU A 45 -2.13 -21.88 49.83
CA GLU A 45 -1.05 -22.80 50.19
C GLU A 45 -0.67 -22.55 51.65
N GLU A 46 -0.15 -23.56 52.35
CA GLU A 46 0.07 -23.60 53.82
C GLU A 46 0.27 -22.24 54.49
N ASP A 47 1.26 -21.46 54.01
CA ASP A 47 1.60 -20.15 54.55
C ASP A 47 1.56 -19.00 53.52
N ALA A 48 0.90 -19.20 52.37
CA ALA A 48 0.82 -18.22 51.30
C ALA A 48 -0.56 -18.17 50.64
N VAL A 49 -0.95 -16.98 50.20
CA VAL A 49 -2.10 -16.84 49.29
C VAL A 49 -1.58 -16.66 47.88
N VAL A 50 -2.08 -17.46 46.94
CA VAL A 50 -1.70 -17.41 45.54
C VAL A 50 -2.86 -16.84 44.75
N ALA A 51 -2.61 -15.75 44.04
CA ALA A 51 -3.58 -15.14 43.12
C ALA A 51 -3.14 -15.34 41.68
N ILE A 52 -3.96 -16.06 40.92
CA ILE A 52 -3.71 -16.39 39.52
C ILE A 52 -4.67 -15.56 38.66
N ASN A 53 -4.10 -14.82 37.72
CA ASN A 53 -4.84 -14.11 36.70
C ASN A 53 -4.50 -14.73 35.34
N VAL A 54 -5.50 -15.33 34.68
CA VAL A 54 -5.37 -15.91 33.34
C VAL A 54 -6.02 -14.97 32.33
N GLU A 55 -5.19 -14.26 31.56
CA GLU A 55 -5.64 -13.27 30.58
C GLU A 55 -6.01 -13.91 29.24
N SER A 56 -5.27 -14.95 28.84
CA SER A 56 -5.52 -15.64 27.58
C SER A 56 -5.14 -17.12 27.66
N ARG A 57 -5.90 -17.94 26.93
CA ARG A 57 -5.70 -19.38 26.78
C ARG A 57 -5.46 -19.72 25.31
N ASP A 58 -4.64 -20.75 25.07
CA ASP A 58 -4.41 -21.27 23.74
C ASP A 58 -5.65 -22.01 23.18
N ILE A 59 -5.56 -22.48 21.92
CA ILE A 59 -6.61 -23.24 21.24
C ILE A 59 -6.91 -24.57 21.98
N ARG A 60 -5.98 -25.06 22.80
CA ARG A 60 -6.10 -26.27 23.63
C ARG A 60 -6.54 -25.96 25.06
N ARG A 61 -6.95 -24.72 25.35
CA ARG A 61 -7.37 -24.17 26.67
C ARG A 61 -6.28 -24.08 27.74
N ASN A 62 -5.01 -24.25 27.39
CA ASN A 62 -3.89 -24.04 28.31
C ASN A 62 -3.68 -22.52 28.54
N PRO A 63 -3.36 -22.09 29.77
CA PRO A 63 -2.99 -20.70 30.03
C PRO A 63 -1.76 -20.31 29.20
N TYR A 64 -1.89 -19.27 28.39
CA TYR A 64 -0.84 -18.78 27.50
C TYR A 64 -0.29 -17.42 27.95
N LEU A 65 -1.20 -16.54 28.37
CA LEU A 65 -0.87 -15.27 29.01
C LEU A 65 -1.46 -15.26 30.42
N PHE A 66 -0.60 -15.25 31.43
CA PHE A 66 -1.02 -15.28 32.82
C PHE A 66 -0.04 -14.56 33.73
N SER A 67 -0.50 -14.26 34.95
CA SER A 67 0.32 -13.78 36.06
C SER A 67 -0.09 -14.47 37.35
N ILE A 68 0.88 -14.90 38.14
CA ILE A 68 0.71 -15.56 39.43
C ILE A 68 1.38 -14.69 40.48
N CYS A 69 0.63 -14.24 41.46
CA CYS A 69 1.11 -13.45 42.59
C CYS A 69 1.08 -14.29 43.86
N TYR A 70 2.24 -14.48 44.49
CA TYR A 70 2.41 -15.19 45.75
C TYR A 70 2.53 -14.17 46.88
N PHE A 71 1.58 -14.20 47.81
CA PHE A 71 1.60 -13.42 49.04
C PHE A 71 2.18 -14.28 50.16
N ARG A 72 3.51 -14.24 50.33
CA ARG A 72 4.23 -14.95 51.38
C ARG A 72 4.40 -14.04 52.61
N PRO A 73 4.75 -14.57 53.80
CA PRO A 73 4.84 -13.77 55.01
C PRO A 73 5.87 -12.62 54.94
N LEU A 74 6.96 -12.84 54.20
CA LEU A 74 8.12 -11.94 54.14
C LEU A 74 8.34 -11.29 52.76
N LYS A 75 7.59 -11.71 51.74
CA LYS A 75 7.73 -11.18 50.37
C LYS A 75 6.49 -11.43 49.55
N ILE A 76 6.25 -10.53 48.59
CA ILE A 76 5.27 -10.71 47.53
C ILE A 76 6.04 -10.95 46.24
N GLU A 77 5.76 -12.06 45.57
CA GLU A 77 6.42 -12.43 44.30
C GLU A 77 5.39 -12.54 43.20
N ILE A 78 5.64 -11.90 42.07
CA ILE A 78 4.81 -12.03 40.88
C ILE A 78 5.60 -12.69 39.77
N ILE A 79 5.05 -13.77 39.22
CA ILE A 79 5.57 -14.49 38.06
C ILE A 79 4.59 -14.27 36.92
N TYR A 80 5.07 -13.90 35.75
CA TYR A 80 4.21 -13.60 34.61
C TYR A 80 4.80 -14.10 33.31
N THR A 81 3.92 -14.31 32.34
CA THR A 81 4.32 -14.68 30.98
C THR A 81 4.18 -13.51 30.00
N TYR A 82 4.91 -13.61 28.89
CA TYR A 82 4.76 -12.75 27.72
C TYR A 82 4.97 -13.54 26.43
N THR A 83 4.31 -13.10 25.36
CA THR A 83 4.27 -13.81 24.07
C THR A 83 5.29 -13.27 23.08
N ALA A 84 5.64 -14.08 22.07
CA ALA A 84 6.46 -13.63 20.96
C ALA A 84 5.71 -12.55 20.15
N GLY A 85 6.15 -11.30 20.27
CA GLY A 85 5.49 -10.12 19.69
C GLY A 85 5.11 -9.05 20.73
N MET A 86 5.07 -9.40 22.02
CA MET A 86 4.95 -8.42 23.10
C MET A 86 6.33 -7.90 23.52
N SER A 87 6.43 -6.58 23.73
CA SER A 87 7.61 -5.99 24.36
C SER A 87 7.68 -6.43 25.83
N PRO A 88 8.80 -7.03 26.30
CA PRO A 88 8.98 -7.40 27.70
C PRO A 88 8.82 -6.21 28.65
N LYS A 89 9.33 -5.02 28.26
CA LYS A 89 9.20 -3.77 29.03
C LYS A 89 7.73 -3.37 29.18
N LYS A 90 6.97 -3.39 28.07
CA LYS A 90 5.52 -3.10 28.10
C LYS A 90 4.79 -4.07 29.03
N ARG A 91 5.09 -5.37 28.94
CA ARG A 91 4.47 -6.36 29.83
C ARG A 91 4.83 -6.09 31.29
N ARG A 92 6.10 -5.77 31.59
CA ARG A 92 6.53 -5.43 32.95
C ARG A 92 5.72 -4.27 33.53
N LEU A 93 5.42 -3.23 32.74
CA LEU A 93 4.56 -2.11 33.14
C LEU A 93 3.12 -2.54 33.43
N ASP A 94 2.53 -3.38 32.56
CA ASP A 94 1.17 -3.90 32.77
C ASP A 94 1.09 -4.71 34.06
N ILE A 95 2.10 -5.55 34.32
CA ILE A 95 2.21 -6.37 35.53
C ILE A 95 2.45 -5.51 36.77
N LEU A 96 3.29 -4.46 36.69
CA LEU A 96 3.51 -3.56 37.80
C LEU A 96 2.22 -2.82 38.18
N ARG A 97 1.48 -2.32 37.19
CA ARG A 97 0.15 -1.71 37.42
C ARG A 97 -0.80 -2.69 38.10
N TYR A 98 -0.83 -3.93 37.63
CA TYR A 98 -1.64 -4.97 38.23
C TYR A 98 -1.20 -5.28 39.68
N LEU A 99 0.09 -5.40 39.93
CA LEU A 99 0.65 -5.60 41.27
C LEU A 99 0.22 -4.46 42.20
N LEU A 100 0.38 -3.20 41.79
CA LEU A 100 -0.04 -2.04 42.59
C LEU A 100 -1.53 -2.09 42.94
N ASN A 101 -2.39 -2.51 42.02
CA ASN A 101 -3.81 -2.71 42.29
C ASN A 101 -4.09 -3.83 43.30
N LEU A 102 -3.28 -4.88 43.32
CA LEU A 102 -3.38 -5.90 44.37
C LEU A 102 -2.90 -5.36 45.72
N LEU A 103 -1.79 -4.62 45.71
CA LEU A 103 -1.18 -4.05 46.91
C LEU A 103 -2.11 -3.04 47.59
N THR A 104 -2.93 -2.29 46.85
CA THR A 104 -3.93 -1.38 47.44
C THR A 104 -4.99 -2.15 48.24
N LEU A 105 -5.44 -3.31 47.74
CA LEU A 105 -6.40 -4.18 48.44
C LEU A 105 -5.80 -4.88 49.66
N THR A 106 -4.50 -5.14 49.63
CA THR A 106 -3.77 -5.80 50.72
C THR A 106 -2.98 -4.82 51.61
N SER A 107 -3.14 -3.51 51.42
CA SER A 107 -2.33 -2.48 52.09
C SER A 107 -2.46 -2.47 53.61
N SER A 108 -3.64 -2.80 54.15
CA SER A 108 -3.87 -2.94 55.59
C SER A 108 -3.38 -4.28 56.16
N ARG A 109 -2.96 -5.21 55.29
CA ARG A 109 -2.70 -6.62 55.61
C ARG A 109 -1.24 -7.03 55.43
N HIS A 110 -0.50 -6.28 54.61
CA HIS A 110 0.95 -6.40 54.43
C HIS A 110 1.59 -5.02 54.56
N GLU A 111 2.63 -4.95 55.39
CA GLU A 111 3.52 -3.81 55.45
C GLU A 111 4.59 -3.98 54.37
N ILE A 112 4.63 -3.04 53.42
CA ILE A 112 5.48 -3.10 52.22
C ILE A 112 6.69 -2.19 52.47
N ASP A 113 7.89 -2.62 52.10
CA ASP A 113 9.03 -1.69 52.03
C ASP A 113 8.81 -0.68 50.90
N MET A 114 8.39 0.53 51.28
CA MET A 114 8.14 1.62 50.34
C MET A 114 9.37 2.00 49.53
N ARG A 115 10.59 1.76 50.03
CA ARG A 115 11.83 2.04 49.27
C ARG A 115 11.91 1.19 48.01
N GLN A 116 11.63 -0.12 48.14
CA GLN A 116 11.61 -1.03 47.00
C GLN A 116 10.45 -0.71 46.05
N ALA A 117 9.29 -0.36 46.59
CA ALA A 117 8.15 0.06 45.77
C ALA A 117 8.48 1.31 44.93
N TYR A 118 9.14 2.31 45.52
CA TYR A 118 9.56 3.51 44.79
C TYR A 118 10.65 3.23 43.76
N GLN A 119 11.63 2.38 44.06
CA GLN A 119 12.65 1.96 43.08
C GLN A 119 12.02 1.24 41.88
N LEU A 120 11.07 0.33 42.12
CA LEU A 120 10.35 -0.35 41.04
C LEU A 120 9.53 0.62 40.18
N LEU A 121 8.92 1.64 40.80
CA LEU A 121 8.20 2.70 40.08
C LEU A 121 9.15 3.60 39.29
N GLU A 122 10.29 3.99 39.85
CA GLU A 122 11.31 4.79 39.17
C GLU A 122 11.86 4.05 37.95
N ASP A 123 12.23 2.77 38.10
CA ASP A 123 12.68 1.91 37.01
C ASP A 123 11.63 1.82 35.90
N ALA A 124 10.36 1.64 36.27
CA ALA A 124 9.26 1.59 35.33
C ALA A 124 9.03 2.92 34.58
N ILE A 125 9.11 4.06 35.28
CA ILE A 125 9.01 5.38 34.67
C ILE A 125 10.19 5.63 33.73
N SER A 126 11.39 5.23 34.13
CA SER A 126 12.60 5.32 33.30
C SER A 126 12.46 4.49 32.02
N GLU A 127 12.05 3.22 32.14
CA GLU A 127 11.79 2.34 30.99
C GLU A 127 10.69 2.90 30.06
N MET A 128 9.65 3.50 30.64
CA MET A 128 8.57 4.13 29.88
C MET A 128 9.07 5.36 29.11
N ASN A 129 9.89 6.21 29.74
CA ASN A 129 10.48 7.37 29.08
C ASN A 129 11.37 6.94 27.91
N GLU A 130 12.24 5.95 28.08
CA GLU A 130 13.05 5.41 26.98
C GLU A 130 12.18 4.90 25.83
N TYR A 131 11.11 4.17 26.14
CA TYR A 131 10.21 3.61 25.15
C TYR A 131 9.52 4.73 24.36
N VAL A 132 8.91 5.70 25.05
CA VAL A 132 8.21 6.83 24.44
C VAL A 132 9.15 7.69 23.59
N THR A 133 10.35 7.99 24.08
CA THR A 133 11.35 8.75 23.32
C THR A 133 11.81 7.99 22.08
N SER A 134 12.11 6.70 22.20
CA SER A 134 12.58 5.90 21.06
C SER A 134 11.53 5.73 19.96
N ASP A 135 10.25 5.59 20.34
CA ASP A 135 9.15 5.50 19.38
C ASP A 135 8.86 6.87 18.75
N TYR A 136 9.03 7.97 19.49
CA TYR A 136 8.90 9.32 18.94
C TYR A 136 9.96 9.60 17.86
N ASP A 137 11.23 9.30 18.12
CA ASP A 137 12.31 9.54 17.15
C ASP A 137 12.14 8.73 15.86
N LYS A 138 11.71 7.46 16.00
CA LYS A 138 11.38 6.60 14.85
C LYS A 138 10.18 7.13 14.08
N LEU A 139 9.11 7.50 14.78
CA LEU A 139 7.89 8.03 14.16
C LEU A 139 8.19 9.34 13.42
N TYR A 140 8.99 10.22 14.03
CA TYR A 140 9.43 11.46 13.42
C TYR A 140 10.26 11.21 12.15
N SER A 141 11.19 10.25 12.19
CA SER A 141 12.00 9.85 11.04
C SER A 141 11.14 9.29 9.89
N VAL A 142 10.15 8.43 10.20
CA VAL A 142 9.21 7.90 9.20
C VAL A 142 8.36 9.01 8.62
N TYR A 143 7.86 9.93 9.46
CA TYR A 143 7.07 11.07 9.03
C TYR A 143 7.87 11.99 8.09
N ASP A 144 9.11 12.33 8.44
CA ASP A 144 9.94 13.20 7.60
C ASP A 144 10.28 12.54 6.26
N ASN A 145 10.60 11.24 6.26
CA ASN A 145 10.80 10.46 5.05
C ASN A 145 9.54 10.46 4.16
N MET A 146 8.36 10.18 4.72
CA MET A 146 7.11 10.21 3.97
C MET A 146 6.79 11.61 3.42
N LYS A 147 7.06 12.66 4.18
CA LYS A 147 6.88 14.04 3.73
C LYS A 147 7.79 14.36 2.54
N ASN A 148 9.05 13.91 2.58
CA ASN A 148 10.01 14.06 1.49
C ASN A 148 9.58 13.26 0.24
N GLU A 149 9.08 12.04 0.42
CA GLU A 149 8.53 11.22 -0.66
C GLU A 149 7.31 11.88 -1.32
N ILE A 150 6.35 12.38 -0.53
CA ILE A 150 5.17 13.10 -1.04
C ILE A 150 5.61 14.31 -1.87
N THR A 151 6.55 15.10 -1.35
CA THR A 151 7.07 16.28 -2.05
C THR A 151 7.73 15.87 -3.39
N THR A 152 8.47 14.77 -3.39
CA THR A 152 9.14 14.25 -4.59
C THR A 152 8.12 13.73 -5.62
N MET A 153 7.09 13.01 -5.17
CA MET A 153 6.02 12.51 -6.04
C MET A 153 5.18 13.64 -6.63
N GLN A 154 4.92 14.69 -5.86
CA GLN A 154 4.21 15.88 -6.36
C GLN A 154 5.01 16.59 -7.47
N LYS A 155 6.33 16.71 -7.33
CA LYS A 155 7.21 17.26 -8.39
C LYS A 155 7.15 16.40 -9.65
N LYS A 156 7.31 15.08 -9.51
CA LYS A 156 7.21 14.13 -10.64
C LYS A 156 5.84 14.21 -11.34
N LEU A 157 4.75 14.34 -10.58
CA LEU A 157 3.41 14.53 -11.14
C LEU A 157 3.28 15.82 -11.93
N ALA A 158 3.86 16.91 -11.44
CA ALA A 158 3.86 18.19 -12.15
C ALA A 158 4.66 18.10 -13.47
N GLU A 159 5.83 17.48 -13.44
CA GLU A 159 6.66 17.23 -14.64
C GLU A 159 5.93 16.36 -15.66
N LEU A 160 5.33 15.25 -15.23
CA LEU A 160 4.57 14.35 -16.10
C LEU A 160 3.35 15.05 -16.72
N ARG A 161 2.64 15.89 -15.96
CA ARG A 161 1.53 16.69 -16.49
C ARG A 161 2.01 17.69 -17.54
N GLY A 162 3.14 18.36 -17.29
CA GLY A 162 3.76 19.27 -18.26
C GLY A 162 4.19 18.57 -19.55
N ALA A 163 4.89 17.43 -19.42
CA ALA A 163 5.32 16.62 -20.55
C ALA A 163 4.13 16.10 -21.37
N ASN A 164 3.07 15.63 -20.70
CA ASN A 164 1.88 15.14 -21.39
C ASN A 164 1.14 16.25 -22.15
N ALA A 165 1.06 17.46 -21.60
CA ALA A 165 0.50 18.62 -22.28
C ALA A 165 1.30 18.98 -23.54
N LEU A 166 2.64 18.95 -23.45
CA LEU A 166 3.53 19.23 -24.58
C LEU A 166 3.41 18.17 -25.66
N LEU A 167 3.47 16.88 -25.29
CA LEU A 167 3.27 15.76 -26.23
C LEU A 167 1.88 15.80 -26.89
N SER A 168 0.84 16.18 -26.14
CA SER A 168 -0.51 16.31 -26.70
C SER A 168 -0.57 17.41 -27.77
N LYS A 169 0.13 18.53 -27.54
CA LYS A 169 0.26 19.61 -28.52
C LYS A 169 1.04 19.18 -29.76
N GLU A 170 2.22 18.58 -29.57
CA GLU A 170 3.04 18.08 -30.68
C GLU A 170 2.29 17.04 -31.54
N ASN A 171 1.55 16.14 -30.90
CA ASN A 171 0.75 15.14 -31.60
C ASN A 171 -0.39 15.78 -32.43
N TYR A 172 -1.00 16.85 -31.92
CA TYR A 172 -1.97 17.63 -32.67
C TYR A 172 -1.32 18.32 -33.89
N ASP A 173 -0.19 18.98 -33.70
CA ASP A 173 0.55 19.67 -34.77
C ASP A 173 1.00 18.67 -35.86
N LEU A 174 1.52 17.50 -35.46
CA LEU A 174 1.90 16.43 -36.39
C LEU A 174 0.71 15.87 -37.17
N LYS A 175 -0.48 15.76 -36.55
CA LYS A 175 -1.70 15.36 -37.26
C LYS A 175 -2.08 16.35 -38.34
N LEU A 176 -2.00 17.65 -38.05
CA LEU A 176 -2.27 18.69 -39.05
C LEU A 176 -1.31 18.60 -40.23
N VAL A 177 0.00 18.46 -39.96
CA VAL A 177 1.03 18.30 -41.00
C VAL A 177 0.79 17.03 -41.82
N ARG A 178 0.45 15.92 -41.16
CA ARG A 178 0.09 14.67 -41.84
C ARG A 178 -1.09 14.88 -42.79
N ASP A 179 -2.15 15.52 -42.32
CA ASP A 179 -3.36 15.75 -43.12
C ASP A 179 -3.06 16.61 -44.35
N GLU A 180 -2.25 17.66 -44.17
CA GLU A 180 -1.78 18.50 -45.27
C GLU A 180 -0.97 17.70 -46.30
N LEU A 181 0.00 16.88 -45.84
CA LEU A 181 0.80 16.05 -46.72
C LEU A 181 -0.05 14.99 -47.42
N GLN A 182 -1.02 14.39 -46.73
CA GLN A 182 -1.92 13.40 -47.31
C GLN A 182 -2.80 14.02 -48.40
N LEU A 183 -3.27 15.26 -48.22
CA LEU A 183 -3.97 16.01 -49.27
C LEU A 183 -3.05 16.29 -50.47
N LYS A 184 -1.80 16.70 -50.25
CA LYS A 184 -0.82 16.92 -51.33
C LYS A 184 -0.50 15.63 -52.08
N VAL A 185 -0.32 14.52 -51.36
CA VAL A 185 -0.08 13.20 -51.96
C VAL A 185 -1.29 12.74 -52.76
N SER A 186 -2.51 12.90 -52.24
CA SER A 186 -3.74 12.60 -52.98
C SER A 186 -3.84 13.43 -54.27
N ALA A 187 -3.53 14.72 -54.21
CA ALA A 187 -3.48 15.59 -55.38
C ALA A 187 -2.41 15.17 -56.39
N ALA A 188 -1.25 14.69 -55.94
CA ALA A 188 -0.16 14.21 -56.81
C ALA A 188 -0.41 12.79 -57.36
N GLN A 189 -1.14 11.94 -56.62
CA GLN A 189 -1.54 10.60 -57.03
C GLN A 189 -2.71 10.62 -58.02
N ALA A 190 -3.45 11.72 -58.11
CA ALA A 190 -4.41 11.94 -59.18
C ALA A 190 -3.68 11.91 -60.53
N MET A 191 -3.76 10.76 -61.23
CA MET A 191 -3.09 10.39 -62.49
C MET A 191 -2.31 11.54 -63.14
N SER A 192 -0.97 11.47 -63.14
CA SER A 192 -0.11 12.47 -63.78
C SER A 192 -0.55 12.71 -65.23
N ASP A 193 -0.51 13.97 -65.67
CA ASP A 193 -0.95 14.39 -67.00
C ASP A 193 -0.24 13.61 -68.12
N ASP A 194 1.04 13.26 -67.94
CA ASP A 194 1.81 12.46 -68.90
C ASP A 194 1.30 11.02 -69.00
N VAL A 195 0.90 10.43 -67.87
CA VAL A 195 0.34 9.06 -67.83
C VAL A 195 -1.07 9.06 -68.41
N LEU A 196 -1.86 10.10 -68.12
CA LEU A 196 -3.17 10.30 -68.71
C LEU A 196 -3.08 10.46 -70.22
N ALA A 197 -2.13 11.27 -70.72
CA ALA A 197 -1.88 11.46 -72.14
C ALA A 197 -1.49 10.15 -72.84
N ALA A 198 -0.56 9.38 -72.26
CA ALA A 198 -0.16 8.09 -72.80
C ALA A 198 -1.33 7.08 -72.82
N LYS A 199 -2.15 7.05 -71.77
CA LYS A 199 -3.33 6.17 -71.69
C LYS A 199 -4.44 6.56 -72.65
N ILE A 200 -4.63 7.85 -72.89
CA ILE A 200 -5.55 8.35 -73.91
C ILE A 200 -5.08 7.92 -75.30
N GLN A 201 -3.78 8.06 -75.61
CA GLN A 201 -3.22 7.63 -76.90
C GLN A 201 -3.35 6.12 -77.11
N GLU A 202 -3.03 5.32 -76.09
CA GLU A 202 -3.20 3.86 -76.11
C GLU A 202 -4.67 3.50 -76.37
N TRP A 203 -5.61 4.09 -75.64
CA TRP A 203 -7.04 3.85 -75.82
C TRP A 203 -7.53 4.20 -77.23
N VAL A 204 -7.14 5.37 -77.75
CA VAL A 204 -7.50 5.83 -79.11
C VAL A 204 -6.93 4.87 -80.16
N SER A 205 -5.73 4.34 -79.95
CA SER A 205 -5.13 3.36 -80.87
C SER A 205 -5.84 2.01 -80.86
N GLU A 206 -6.40 1.60 -79.72
CA GLU A 206 -7.11 0.33 -79.57
C GLU A 206 -8.57 0.40 -80.01
N HIS A 207 -9.20 1.57 -79.96
CA HIS A 207 -10.62 1.78 -80.24
C HIS A 207 -10.86 2.53 -81.57
N ASP A 208 -10.15 2.12 -82.63
CA ASP A 208 -10.34 2.62 -84.01
C ASP A 208 -10.34 4.16 -84.13
N SER A 209 -9.48 4.84 -83.37
CA SER A 209 -9.37 6.31 -83.32
C SER A 209 -10.58 7.05 -82.74
N GLU A 210 -11.48 6.36 -82.03
CA GLU A 210 -12.63 6.96 -81.34
C GLU A 210 -12.43 6.88 -79.82
N ILE A 211 -12.73 7.98 -79.12
CA ILE A 211 -12.71 8.02 -77.66
C ILE A 211 -14.05 8.47 -77.11
N ASN A 212 -14.68 7.60 -76.33
CA ASN A 212 -15.84 7.94 -75.52
C ASN A 212 -15.37 8.41 -74.14
N ILE A 213 -15.48 9.72 -73.88
CA ILE A 213 -14.98 10.36 -72.66
C ILE A 213 -15.60 9.73 -71.40
N THR A 214 -16.89 9.39 -71.43
CA THR A 214 -17.59 8.81 -70.29
C THR A 214 -17.14 7.38 -70.00
N GLU A 215 -16.84 6.60 -71.04
CA GLU A 215 -16.37 5.22 -70.89
C GLU A 215 -14.91 5.19 -70.41
N PHE A 216 -14.06 6.05 -70.97
CA PHE A 216 -12.68 6.21 -70.54
C PHE A 216 -12.59 6.72 -69.09
N SER A 217 -13.39 7.72 -68.73
CA SER A 217 -13.46 8.30 -67.38
C SER A 217 -13.83 7.24 -66.33
N LYS A 218 -14.80 6.38 -66.62
CA LYS A 218 -15.22 5.28 -65.73
C LYS A 218 -14.15 4.19 -65.62
N THR A 219 -13.50 3.84 -66.73
CA THR A 219 -12.51 2.77 -66.77
C THR A 219 -11.23 3.14 -66.03
N PHE A 220 -10.78 4.39 -66.16
CA PHE A 220 -9.54 4.87 -65.55
C PHE A 220 -9.74 5.70 -64.28
N ASN A 221 -10.99 5.88 -63.83
CA ASN A 221 -11.37 6.65 -62.64
C ASN A 221 -10.79 8.09 -62.65
N VAL A 222 -10.88 8.76 -63.79
CA VAL A 222 -10.41 10.15 -64.00
C VAL A 222 -11.62 11.02 -64.29
N PRO A 223 -11.75 12.23 -63.71
CA PRO A 223 -12.87 13.13 -64.02
C PRO A 223 -12.98 13.45 -65.52
N GLU A 224 -14.19 13.38 -66.08
CA GLU A 224 -14.46 13.65 -67.51
C GLU A 224 -13.89 15.01 -67.97
N THR A 225 -14.02 16.04 -67.12
CA THR A 225 -13.49 17.39 -67.38
C THR A 225 -11.98 17.42 -67.58
N ARG A 226 -11.23 16.54 -66.90
CA ARG A 226 -9.77 16.45 -67.04
C ARG A 226 -9.37 15.69 -68.31
N VAL A 227 -10.16 14.68 -68.70
CA VAL A 227 -9.97 13.93 -69.95
C VAL A 227 -10.19 14.86 -71.15
N GLU A 228 -11.24 15.69 -71.14
CA GLU A 228 -11.50 16.70 -72.18
C GLU A 228 -10.38 17.73 -72.31
N GLN A 229 -9.91 18.28 -71.19
CA GLN A 229 -8.81 19.24 -71.20
C GLN A 229 -7.53 18.62 -71.78
N MET A 230 -7.23 17.37 -71.42
CA MET A 230 -6.06 16.66 -71.94
C MET A 230 -6.21 16.33 -73.43
N LEU A 231 -7.39 15.93 -73.88
CA LEU A 231 -7.68 15.70 -75.31
C LEU A 231 -7.49 16.97 -76.13
N ASN A 232 -8.03 18.10 -75.67
CA ASN A 232 -7.84 19.40 -76.33
C ASN A 232 -6.36 19.78 -76.42
N ARG A 233 -5.60 19.49 -75.37
CA ARG A 233 -4.15 19.71 -75.35
C ARG A 233 -3.42 18.82 -76.36
N LEU A 234 -3.70 17.52 -76.37
CA LEU A 234 -3.11 16.56 -77.33
C LEU A 234 -3.44 16.89 -78.78
N VAL A 235 -4.65 17.41 -79.05
CA VAL A 235 -5.05 17.90 -80.38
C VAL A 235 -4.28 19.17 -80.74
N SER A 236 -4.15 20.12 -79.80
CA SER A 236 -3.41 21.36 -80.03
C SER A 236 -1.91 21.16 -80.25
N GLU A 237 -1.32 20.15 -79.60
CA GLU A 237 0.07 19.77 -79.73
C GLU A 237 0.32 18.86 -80.96
N GLY A 238 -0.74 18.49 -81.69
CA GLY A 238 -0.65 17.74 -82.95
C GLY A 238 -0.51 16.22 -82.81
N TYR A 239 -0.66 15.68 -81.60
CA TYR A 239 -0.60 14.23 -81.35
C TYR A 239 -1.89 13.51 -81.72
N LEU A 240 -3.01 14.22 -81.80
CA LEU A 240 -4.32 13.69 -82.22
C LEU A 240 -4.97 14.64 -83.23
N SER A 241 -5.65 14.09 -84.24
CA SER A 241 -6.43 14.89 -85.20
C SER A 241 -7.90 14.90 -84.82
N ALA A 242 -8.47 16.09 -84.59
CA ALA A 242 -9.91 16.23 -84.49
C ALA A 242 -10.56 15.93 -85.85
N ARG A 243 -11.56 15.05 -85.85
CA ARG A 243 -12.39 14.81 -87.04
C ARG A 243 -13.24 16.07 -87.28
N GLN A 244 -13.14 16.66 -88.47
CA GLN A 244 -14.09 17.68 -88.92
C GLN A 244 -15.46 17.06 -89.17
#